data_AF-A0AAV2BMD3-F1
#
_entry.id   AF-A0AAV2BMD3-F1
#
_cell.length_a   1.000
_cell.length_b   1.000
_cell.length_c   1.000
_cell.angle_alpha   90.00
_cell.angle_beta   90.00
_cell.angle_gamma   90.00
#
_symmetry.space_group_name_H-M   'P 1'
#
loop_
_entity.id
_entity.type
_entity.pdbx_description
1 polymer ?
#
loop_
_entity_poly.entity_id
_entity_poly.type
_entity_poly.pdbx_seq_one_letter_code
_entity_poly.pdbx_strand_id
1 'polypeptide(L)'
;MVFLVQTMLYMAVVLYAPALSLSAVTNVSIWTSVISVGAVCMFYCTLGGMKAVLWTDLFQAMLMFIGIFAIVIKGFSDIGFSEVFRIGYEEDRIAVPTLSPSLTERYTVWNLLIQGCIYSLMTFGANQIQIQRLLTLKNISRSRMALYLSIPLNVLFYILACVAGLVIYAHFYKCDPLTASNKPISAADQLFSTVSFVF
;
A
#
# COMPACT_ATOMS: atom_id res chain seq x y z
N MET A 1 -4.68 -21.23 -16.03
CA MET A 1 -4.62 -20.20 -17.09
C MET A 1 -5.23 -18.87 -16.65
N VAL A 2 -6.49 -18.83 -16.20
CA VAL A 2 -7.14 -17.59 -15.71
C VAL A 2 -6.31 -16.85 -14.64
N PHE A 3 -5.81 -17.57 -13.62
CA PHE A 3 -4.97 -16.98 -12.57
C PHE A 3 -3.68 -16.32 -13.10
N LEU A 4 -3.03 -16.92 -14.11
CA LEU A 4 -1.79 -16.38 -14.69
C LEU A 4 -2.05 -15.08 -15.45
N VAL A 5 -3.09 -15.06 -16.28
CA VAL A 5 -3.49 -13.86 -17.04
C VAL A 5 -3.87 -12.72 -16.09
N GLN A 6 -4.69 -13.01 -15.07
CA GLN A 6 -5.05 -12.02 -14.04
C GLN A 6 -3.82 -11.49 -13.32
N THR A 7 -2.90 -12.36 -12.90
CA THR A 7 -1.69 -11.96 -12.19
C THR A 7 -0.77 -11.14 -13.08
N MET A 8 -0.63 -11.46 -14.36
CA MET A 8 0.16 -10.68 -15.31
C MET A 8 -0.36 -9.25 -15.46
N LEU A 9 -1.69 -9.09 -15.64
CA LEU A 9 -2.31 -7.77 -15.73
C LEU A 9 -2.16 -6.98 -14.42
N TYR A 10 -2.37 -7.63 -13.28
CA TYR A 10 -2.20 -7.00 -11.97
C TYR A 10 -0.76 -6.54 -11.74
N MET A 11 0.23 -7.39 -12.03
CA MET A 11 1.64 -7.05 -11.85
C MET A 11 2.11 -5.93 -12.78
N ALA A 12 1.50 -5.76 -13.96
CA ALA A 12 1.79 -4.62 -14.83
C ALA A 12 1.36 -3.29 -14.18
N VAL A 13 0.19 -3.26 -13.53
CA VAL A 13 -0.28 -2.08 -12.77
C VAL A 13 0.62 -1.84 -11.55
N VAL A 14 1.02 -2.90 -10.84
CA VAL A 14 1.91 -2.79 -9.68
C VAL A 14 3.29 -2.24 -10.08
N LEU A 15 3.82 -2.61 -11.25
CA LEU A 15 5.09 -2.09 -11.77
C LEU A 15 5.02 -0.60 -12.14
N TYR A 16 3.84 -0.11 -12.52
CA TYR A 16 3.65 1.28 -12.93
C TYR A 16 3.88 2.26 -11.78
N ALA A 17 3.43 1.94 -10.56
CA ALA A 17 3.58 2.81 -9.39
C ALA A 17 5.05 3.21 -9.09
N PRO A 18 6.00 2.27 -8.91
CA PRO A 18 7.40 2.64 -8.68
C PRO A 18 8.05 3.28 -9.91
N ALA A 19 7.63 2.93 -11.12
CA ALA A 19 8.12 3.58 -12.34
C ALA A 19 7.68 5.06 -12.42
N LEU A 20 6.45 5.35 -12.02
CA LEU A 20 5.94 6.72 -11.93
C LEU A 20 6.69 7.52 -10.86
N SER A 21 6.89 6.94 -9.67
CA SER A 21 7.72 7.56 -8.62
C SER A 21 9.14 7.83 -9.10
N LEU A 22 9.76 6.88 -9.82
CA LEU A 22 11.11 7.05 -10.35
C LEU A 22 11.16 8.16 -11.41
N SER A 23 10.20 8.19 -12.32
CA SER A 23 10.09 9.23 -13.35
C SER A 23 9.95 10.63 -12.73
N ALA A 24 9.19 10.75 -11.65
CA ALA A 24 9.04 12.02 -10.93
C ALA A 24 10.34 12.49 -10.25
N VAL A 25 11.13 11.57 -9.66
CA VAL A 25 12.41 11.91 -8.99
C VAL A 25 13.52 12.22 -9.99
N THR A 26 13.63 11.43 -11.04
CA THR A 26 14.74 11.52 -12.00
C THR A 26 14.44 12.41 -13.20
N ASN A 27 13.19 12.87 -13.35
CA ASN A 27 12.71 13.66 -14.49
C ASN A 27 12.92 12.96 -15.85
N VAL A 28 12.98 11.63 -15.87
CA VAL A 28 13.10 10.83 -17.10
C VAL A 28 11.73 10.39 -17.61
N SER A 29 11.64 10.04 -18.89
CA SER A 29 10.40 9.51 -19.49
C SER A 29 9.89 8.27 -18.74
N ILE A 30 8.59 8.24 -18.48
CA ILE A 30 7.89 7.12 -17.81
C ILE A 30 8.21 5.78 -18.50
N TRP A 31 8.27 5.76 -19.83
CA TRP A 31 8.59 4.55 -20.60
C TRP A 31 9.98 4.00 -20.27
N THR A 32 10.97 4.89 -20.11
CA THR A 32 12.32 4.52 -19.71
C THR A 32 12.34 4.00 -18.28
N SER A 33 11.61 4.63 -17.35
CA SER A 33 11.47 4.17 -15.96
C SER A 33 10.81 2.78 -15.86
N VAL A 34 9.75 2.53 -16.65
CA VAL A 34 9.07 1.23 -16.67
C VAL A 34 10.01 0.13 -17.16
N ILE A 35 10.73 0.38 -18.25
CA ILE A 35 11.69 -0.59 -18.80
C ILE A 35 12.83 -0.84 -17.81
N SER A 36 13.38 0.20 -17.17
CA SER A 36 14.47 0.03 -16.22
C SER A 36 14.05 -0.75 -14.97
N VAL A 37 12.92 -0.40 -14.35
CA VAL A 37 12.41 -1.09 -13.16
C VAL A 37 12.05 -2.54 -13.50
N GLY A 38 11.41 -2.77 -14.65
CA GLY A 38 11.08 -4.11 -15.14
C GLY A 38 12.31 -4.97 -15.43
N ALA A 39 13.34 -4.40 -16.06
CA ALA A 39 14.58 -5.10 -16.37
C ALA A 39 15.35 -5.50 -15.10
N VAL A 40 15.50 -4.58 -14.14
CA VAL A 40 16.13 -4.88 -12.85
C VAL A 40 15.32 -5.97 -12.11
N CYS A 41 13.99 -5.84 -12.10
CA CYS A 41 13.08 -6.83 -11.50
C CYS A 41 13.27 -8.23 -12.08
N MET A 42 13.23 -8.33 -13.41
CA MET A 42 13.43 -9.59 -14.12
C MET A 42 14.81 -10.18 -13.84
N PHE A 43 15.85 -9.35 -13.84
CA PHE A 43 17.23 -9.80 -13.63
C PHE A 43 17.43 -10.44 -12.23
N TYR A 44 17.00 -9.78 -11.15
CA TYR A 44 17.17 -10.37 -9.82
C TYR A 44 16.23 -11.56 -9.56
N CYS A 45 15.02 -11.55 -10.15
CA CYS A 45 14.08 -12.67 -10.01
C CYS A 45 14.59 -13.95 -10.69
N THR A 46 15.19 -13.80 -11.88
CA THR A 46 15.71 -14.93 -12.67
C THR A 46 16.97 -15.54 -12.06
N LEU A 47 17.89 -14.71 -11.57
CA LEU A 47 19.16 -15.19 -11.00
C LEU A 47 19.00 -15.79 -9.60
N GLY A 48 18.16 -15.19 -8.77
CA GLY A 48 18.12 -15.53 -7.35
C GLY A 48 17.06 -16.57 -6.96
N GLY A 49 16.10 -16.86 -7.85
CA GLY A 49 14.99 -17.76 -7.59
C GLY A 49 14.15 -17.35 -6.37
N MET A 50 13.37 -18.29 -5.84
CA MET A 50 12.39 -17.99 -4.78
C MET A 50 13.02 -17.49 -3.48
N LYS A 51 14.23 -17.93 -3.15
CA LYS A 51 14.93 -17.47 -1.94
C LYS A 51 15.32 -16.00 -2.03
N ALA A 52 15.86 -15.56 -3.17
CA ALA A 52 16.23 -14.16 -3.34
C ALA A 52 14.99 -13.25 -3.35
N VAL A 53 13.91 -13.69 -4.02
CA VAL A 53 12.64 -12.95 -4.02
C VAL A 53 12.12 -12.73 -2.60
N LEU A 54 12.20 -13.74 -1.72
CA LEU A 54 11.79 -13.59 -0.32
C LEU A 54 12.67 -12.59 0.45
N TRP A 55 13.98 -12.57 0.18
CA TRP A 55 14.90 -11.61 0.80
C TRP A 55 14.65 -10.18 0.32
N THR A 56 14.43 -9.98 -0.98
CA THR A 56 14.10 -8.66 -1.53
C THR A 56 12.75 -8.16 -1.00
N ASP A 57 11.76 -9.03 -0.91
CA ASP A 57 10.45 -8.69 -0.34
C ASP A 57 10.55 -8.27 1.13
N LEU A 58 11.39 -8.94 1.92
CA LEU A 58 11.63 -8.56 3.31
C LEU A 58 12.24 -7.16 3.41
N PHE A 59 13.23 -6.87 2.57
CA PHE A 59 13.85 -5.54 2.53
C PHE A 59 12.86 -4.46 2.10
N GLN A 60 12.05 -4.73 1.08
CA GLN A 60 10.99 -3.83 0.63
C GLN A 60 9.96 -3.57 1.74
N ALA A 61 9.52 -4.61 2.45
CA ALA A 61 8.59 -4.45 3.57
C ALA A 61 9.19 -3.58 4.69
N MET A 62 10.46 -3.79 5.05
CA MET A 62 11.14 -2.95 6.04
C MET A 62 11.19 -1.47 5.62
N LEU A 63 11.56 -1.20 4.36
CA LEU A 63 11.56 0.17 3.82
C LEU A 63 10.17 0.81 3.83
N MET A 64 9.13 0.05 3.51
CA MET A 64 7.74 0.54 3.56
C MET A 64 7.33 0.92 4.98
N PHE A 65 7.69 0.11 5.99
CA PHE A 65 7.44 0.47 7.40
C PHE A 65 8.23 1.72 7.80
N ILE A 66 9.51 1.82 7.47
CA ILE A 66 10.33 2.99 7.81
C ILE A 66 9.74 4.26 7.17
N GLY A 67 9.38 4.19 5.89
CA GLY A 67 8.80 5.33 5.17
C GLY A 67 7.47 5.79 5.77
N ILE A 68 6.58 4.85 6.12
CA ILE A 68 5.28 5.21 6.69
C ILE A 68 5.43 5.80 8.09
N PHE A 69 6.35 5.28 8.91
CA PHE A 69 6.66 5.86 10.22
C PHE A 69 7.24 7.27 10.08
N ALA A 70 8.15 7.48 9.13
CA ALA A 70 8.72 8.80 8.87
C ALA A 70 7.64 9.84 8.51
N ILE A 71 6.71 9.48 7.62
CA ILE A 71 5.59 10.35 7.22
C ILE A 71 4.71 10.69 8.43
N VAL A 72 4.31 9.68 9.22
CA VAL A 72 3.44 9.88 10.38
C VAL A 72 4.11 10.76 11.44
N ILE A 73 5.39 10.50 11.76
CA ILE A 73 6.15 11.27 12.76
C ILE A 73 6.34 12.71 12.28
N LYS A 74 6.77 12.91 11.02
CA LYS A 74 7.02 14.25 10.47
C LYS A 74 5.74 15.06 10.43
N GLY A 75 4.64 14.49 9.93
CA GLY A 75 3.39 15.23 9.84
C GLY A 75 2.74 15.51 11.19
N PHE A 76 2.91 14.64 12.19
CA PHE A 76 2.52 14.98 13.57
C PHE A 76 3.40 16.07 14.19
N SER A 77 4.68 16.15 13.84
CA SER A 77 5.56 17.23 14.29
C SER A 77 5.20 18.58 13.67
N ASP A 78 4.73 18.60 12.42
CA ASP A 78 4.45 19.83 11.68
C ASP A 78 3.06 20.40 12.00
N ILE A 79 2.05 19.54 12.11
CA ILE A 79 0.64 19.94 12.28
C ILE A 79 0.21 19.84 13.76
N GLY A 80 0.78 18.89 14.50
CA GLY A 80 0.35 18.50 15.83
C GLY A 80 -0.66 17.35 15.81
N PHE A 81 -0.46 16.36 16.68
CA PHE A 81 -1.30 15.16 16.77
C PHE A 81 -2.80 15.48 16.88
N SER A 82 -3.18 16.35 17.82
CA SER A 82 -4.60 16.69 18.06
C SER A 82 -5.24 17.38 16.86
N GLU A 83 -4.48 18.16 16.11
CA GLU A 83 -5.01 18.96 15.00
C GLU A 83 -5.29 18.08 13.77
N VAL A 84 -4.46 17.08 13.50
CA VAL A 84 -4.70 16.10 12.42
C VAL A 84 -6.04 15.37 12.62
N PHE A 85 -6.33 14.92 13.85
CA PHE A 85 -7.60 14.25 14.14
C PHE A 85 -8.79 15.22 14.16
N ARG A 86 -8.58 16.48 14.60
CA ARG A 86 -9.62 17.52 14.57
C ARG A 86 -10.06 17.82 13.13
N ILE A 87 -9.10 18.09 12.24
CA ILE A 87 -9.36 18.34 10.81
C ILE A 87 -10.03 17.11 10.17
N GLY A 88 -9.55 15.91 10.51
CA GLY A 88 -10.14 14.66 10.04
C GLY A 88 -11.62 14.47 10.39
N TYR A 89 -12.00 14.89 11.60
CA TYR A 89 -13.36 14.80 12.08
C TYR A 89 -14.26 15.90 11.50
N GLU A 90 -13.75 17.14 11.43
CA GLU A 90 -14.49 18.29 10.86
C GLU A 90 -14.81 18.10 9.37
N GLU A 91 -13.92 17.44 8.64
CA GLU A 91 -14.05 17.17 7.20
C GLU A 91 -14.71 15.82 6.88
N ASP A 92 -15.30 15.16 7.89
CA ASP A 92 -15.99 13.86 7.78
C ASP A 92 -15.13 12.77 7.07
N ARG A 93 -13.80 12.84 7.25
CA ARG A 93 -12.85 11.86 6.68
C ARG A 93 -12.68 10.63 7.55
N ILE A 94 -13.11 10.70 8.80
CA ILE A 94 -13.08 9.59 9.75
C ILE A 94 -14.47 8.94 9.78
N ALA A 95 -14.71 7.99 8.88
CA ALA A 95 -15.95 7.23 8.86
C ALA A 95 -15.94 6.14 9.96
N VAL A 96 -16.81 6.29 10.96
CA VAL A 96 -17.02 5.26 11.97
C VAL A 96 -17.99 4.20 11.41
N PRO A 97 -17.65 2.90 11.44
CA PRO A 97 -18.54 1.86 10.93
C PRO A 97 -19.88 1.85 11.66
N THR A 98 -20.98 1.80 10.93
CA THR A 98 -22.31 1.71 11.53
C THR A 98 -22.63 0.25 11.91
N LEU A 99 -23.39 0.06 12.99
CA LEU A 99 -23.83 -1.28 13.45
C LEU A 99 -25.06 -1.82 12.68
N SER A 100 -25.51 -1.13 11.63
CA SER A 100 -26.69 -1.55 10.89
C SER A 100 -26.45 -2.87 10.16
N PRO A 101 -27.43 -3.81 10.14
CA PRO A 101 -27.34 -5.04 9.37
C PRO A 101 -27.64 -4.84 7.88
N SER A 102 -27.77 -3.60 7.40
CA SER A 102 -28.04 -3.32 5.99
C SER A 102 -26.84 -3.67 5.10
N LEU A 103 -27.05 -4.51 4.10
CA LEU A 103 -26.06 -4.86 3.08
C LEU A 103 -25.85 -3.74 2.04
N THR A 104 -26.71 -2.73 2.01
CA THR A 104 -26.61 -1.60 1.07
C THR A 104 -25.62 -0.53 1.54
N GLU A 105 -25.38 -0.46 2.86
CA GLU A 105 -24.46 0.50 3.47
C GLU A 105 -23.00 0.05 3.31
N ARG A 106 -22.16 0.90 2.71
CA ARG A 106 -20.78 0.55 2.32
C ARG A 106 -19.87 0.24 3.50
N TYR A 107 -20.11 0.85 4.67
CA TYR A 107 -19.27 0.76 5.87
C TYR A 107 -20.08 0.30 7.09
N THR A 108 -20.56 -0.94 7.07
CA THR A 108 -21.13 -1.60 8.26
C THR A 108 -20.12 -2.56 8.87
N VAL A 109 -20.20 -2.76 10.19
CA VAL A 109 -19.36 -3.75 10.90
C VAL A 109 -19.51 -5.13 10.27
N TRP A 110 -20.73 -5.51 9.88
CA TRP A 110 -21.01 -6.79 9.23
C TRP A 110 -20.36 -6.92 7.85
N ASN A 111 -20.43 -5.88 7.02
CA ASN A 111 -19.79 -5.88 5.70
C ASN A 111 -18.26 -5.96 5.83
N LEU A 112 -17.66 -5.25 6.79
CA LEU A 112 -16.22 -5.30 7.05
C LEU A 112 -15.77 -6.68 7.53
N LEU A 113 -16.54 -7.33 8.42
CA LEU A 113 -16.23 -8.68 8.89
C LEU A 113 -16.33 -9.71 7.77
N ILE A 114 -17.41 -9.69 6.98
CA ILE A 114 -17.60 -10.61 5.85
C ILE A 114 -16.51 -10.40 4.81
N GLN A 115 -16.23 -9.13 4.45
CA GLN A 115 -15.16 -8.78 3.53
C GLN A 115 -13.80 -9.26 4.03
N GLY A 116 -13.47 -9.02 5.31
CA GLY A 116 -12.21 -9.46 5.92
C GLY A 116 -12.04 -10.97 5.88
N CYS A 117 -13.09 -11.73 6.18
CA CYS A 117 -13.10 -13.19 6.11
C CYS A 117 -12.87 -13.70 4.68
N ILE A 118 -13.63 -13.20 3.72
CA ILE A 118 -13.50 -13.58 2.30
C ILE A 118 -12.11 -13.21 1.79
N TYR A 119 -11.64 -12.00 2.07
CA TYR A 119 -10.32 -11.52 1.65
C TYR A 119 -9.19 -12.39 2.21
N SER A 120 -9.26 -12.76 3.49
CA SER A 120 -8.28 -13.63 4.14
C SER A 120 -8.27 -15.02 3.51
N LEU A 121 -9.45 -15.59 3.24
CA LEU A 121 -9.57 -16.90 2.61
C LEU A 121 -9.03 -16.89 1.17
N MET A 122 -9.35 -15.86 0.38
CA MET A 122 -8.83 -15.74 -0.98
C MET A 122 -7.31 -15.55 -0.98
N THR A 123 -6.78 -14.73 -0.08
CA THR A 123 -5.35 -14.42 0.00
C THR A 123 -4.51 -15.63 0.41
N PHE A 124 -4.94 -16.41 1.40
CA PHE A 124 -4.13 -17.53 1.89
C PHE A 124 -4.55 -18.90 1.31
N GLY A 125 -5.79 -19.03 0.84
CA GLY A 125 -6.36 -20.29 0.35
C GLY A 125 -6.43 -20.41 -1.18
N ALA A 126 -6.50 -19.30 -1.92
CA ALA A 126 -6.65 -19.32 -3.38
C ALA A 126 -5.51 -18.63 -4.13
N ASN A 127 -4.68 -17.83 -3.45
CA ASN A 127 -3.57 -17.13 -4.09
C ASN A 127 -2.33 -18.03 -4.19
N GLN A 128 -1.97 -18.40 -5.41
CA GLN A 128 -0.82 -19.27 -5.68
C GLN A 128 0.49 -18.74 -5.12
N ILE A 129 0.72 -17.41 -5.16
CA ILE A 129 1.98 -16.81 -4.69
C ILE A 129 2.12 -17.03 -3.17
N GLN A 130 1.03 -16.83 -2.42
CA GLN A 130 1.04 -17.01 -0.97
C GLN A 130 1.18 -18.49 -0.59
N ILE A 131 0.45 -19.38 -1.27
CA ILE A 131 0.56 -20.82 -1.07
C ILE A 131 1.99 -21.30 -1.33
N GLN A 132 2.60 -20.84 -2.42
CA GLN A 132 3.96 -21.22 -2.80
C GLN A 132 4.99 -20.77 -1.74
N ARG A 133 4.85 -19.56 -1.18
CA ARG A 133 5.69 -19.07 -0.08
C ARG A 133 5.54 -19.96 1.16
N LEU A 134 4.32 -20.34 1.53
CA LEU A 134 4.08 -21.21 2.69
C LEU A 134 4.66 -22.62 2.51
N LEU A 135 4.74 -23.12 1.28
CA LEU A 135 5.34 -24.41 0.94
C LEU A 135 6.88 -24.40 0.96
N THR A 136 7.52 -23.22 0.95
CA THR A 136 8.99 -23.13 1.12
C THR A 136 9.45 -23.41 2.54
N LEU A 137 8.52 -23.35 3.51
CA LEU A 137 8.83 -23.55 4.92
C LEU A 137 8.96 -25.05 5.22
N LYS A 138 9.95 -25.38 6.05
CA LYS A 138 10.31 -26.76 6.37
C LYS A 138 9.17 -27.58 6.98
N ASN A 139 8.29 -26.94 7.77
CA ASN A 139 7.27 -27.61 8.58
C ASN A 139 5.95 -26.84 8.54
N ILE A 140 4.82 -27.55 8.59
CA ILE A 140 3.46 -26.96 8.67
C ILE A 140 3.29 -26.06 9.90
N SER A 141 3.90 -26.41 11.04
CA SER A 141 3.85 -25.57 12.25
C SER A 141 4.47 -24.17 12.01
N ARG A 142 5.56 -24.10 11.23
CA ARG A 142 6.17 -22.81 10.85
C ARG A 142 5.29 -22.03 9.88
N SER A 143 4.64 -22.71 8.93
CA SER A 143 3.70 -22.07 8.02
C SER A 143 2.50 -21.47 8.77
N ARG A 144 1.96 -22.18 9.78
CA ARG A 144 0.90 -21.63 10.65
C ARG A 144 1.38 -20.43 11.47
N MET A 145 2.58 -20.50 12.04
CA MET A 145 3.16 -19.37 12.77
C MET A 145 3.35 -18.15 11.86
N ALA A 146 3.83 -18.35 10.63
CA ALA A 146 3.99 -17.27 9.65
C ALA A 146 2.65 -16.61 9.29
N LEU A 147 1.57 -17.39 9.17
CA LEU A 147 0.21 -16.86 8.98
C LEU A 147 -0.27 -16.05 10.19
N TYR A 148 -0.08 -16.55 11.41
CA TYR A 148 -0.51 -15.81 12.60
C TYR A 148 0.31 -14.55 12.83
N LEU A 149 1.58 -14.52 12.44
CA LEU A 149 2.42 -13.32 12.52
C LEU A 149 2.08 -12.29 11.44
N SER A 150 1.64 -12.74 10.25
CA SER A 150 1.33 -11.82 9.16
C SER A 150 0.07 -10.98 9.42
N ILE A 151 -0.91 -11.52 10.16
CA ILE A 151 -2.15 -10.80 10.49
C ILE A 151 -1.90 -9.50 11.28
N PRO A 152 -1.27 -9.51 12.47
CA PRO A 152 -1.06 -8.29 13.25
C PRO A 152 -0.13 -7.30 12.52
N LEU A 153 0.86 -7.77 11.76
CA LEU A 153 1.72 -6.91 10.96
C LEU A 153 0.95 -6.18 9.85
N ASN A 154 0.06 -6.88 9.15
CA ASN A 154 -0.79 -6.26 8.13
C ASN A 154 -1.78 -5.28 8.76
N VAL A 155 -2.43 -5.64 9.87
CA VAL A 155 -3.35 -4.73 10.59
C VAL A 155 -2.62 -3.47 11.02
N LEU A 156 -1.43 -3.60 11.61
CA LEU A 156 -0.59 -2.45 11.99
C LEU A 156 -0.25 -1.58 10.78
N PHE A 157 0.17 -2.18 9.67
CA PHE A 157 0.51 -1.44 8.45
C PHE A 157 -0.70 -0.66 7.89
N TYR A 158 -1.89 -1.28 7.84
CA TYR A 158 -3.10 -0.59 7.38
C TYR A 158 -3.51 0.56 8.31
N ILE A 159 -3.39 0.40 9.63
CA ILE A 159 -3.66 1.49 10.57
C ILE A 159 -2.69 2.66 10.33
N LEU A 160 -1.39 2.37 10.21
CA LEU A 160 -0.39 3.39 9.91
C LEU A 160 -0.64 4.07 8.57
N ALA A 161 -1.10 3.34 7.55
CA ALA A 161 -1.44 3.89 6.25
C ALA A 161 -2.67 4.81 6.30
N CYS A 162 -3.71 4.46 7.06
CA CYS A 162 -4.86 5.33 7.28
C CYS A 162 -4.44 6.62 8.00
N VAL A 163 -3.60 6.51 9.04
CA VAL A 163 -3.07 7.67 9.77
C VAL A 163 -2.19 8.53 8.86
N ALA A 164 -1.29 7.93 8.08
CA ALA A 164 -0.47 8.65 7.11
C ALA A 164 -1.34 9.39 6.06
N GLY A 165 -2.39 8.74 5.55
CA GLY A 165 -3.34 9.37 4.65
C GLY A 165 -4.06 10.57 5.28
N LEU A 166 -4.44 10.47 6.56
CA LEU A 166 -5.06 11.57 7.31
C LEU A 166 -4.09 12.73 7.52
N VAL A 167 -2.84 12.41 7.87
CA VAL A 167 -1.74 13.38 8.04
C VAL A 167 -1.46 14.13 6.73
N ILE A 168 -1.35 13.40 5.62
CA ILE A 168 -1.17 13.99 4.29
C ILE A 168 -2.35 14.90 3.96
N TYR A 169 -3.59 14.44 4.18
CA TYR A 169 -4.78 15.25 3.95
C TYR A 169 -4.76 16.53 4.79
N ALA A 170 -4.49 16.43 6.10
CA ALA A 170 -4.42 17.59 6.99
C ALA A 170 -3.33 18.59 6.56
N HIS A 171 -2.22 18.11 6.00
CA HIS A 171 -1.16 18.96 5.46
C HIS A 171 -1.62 19.76 4.24
N PHE A 172 -2.33 19.11 3.31
CA PHE A 172 -2.76 19.72 2.05
C PHE A 172 -4.17 20.31 2.08
N TYR A 173 -4.92 20.18 3.17
CA TYR A 173 -6.31 20.64 3.26
C TYR A 173 -6.48 22.13 2.93
N LYS A 174 -5.50 22.98 3.28
CA LYS A 174 -5.53 24.43 2.98
C LYS A 174 -4.96 24.79 1.60
N CYS A 175 -4.17 23.91 1.01
CA CYS A 175 -3.49 24.10 -0.27
C CYS A 175 -3.64 22.83 -1.11
N ASP A 176 -4.82 22.66 -1.72
CA ASP A 176 -5.09 21.50 -2.57
C ASP A 176 -4.15 21.51 -3.79
N PRO A 177 -3.25 20.53 -3.91
CA PRO A 177 -2.29 20.49 -5.02
C PRO A 177 -2.95 20.20 -6.37
N LEU A 178 -4.22 19.77 -6.40
CA LEU A 178 -5.00 19.59 -7.64
C LEU A 178 -5.61 20.90 -8.16
N THR A 179 -5.88 21.85 -7.27
CA THR A 179 -6.61 23.10 -7.58
C THR A 179 -5.70 24.35 -7.51
N ALA A 180 -4.47 24.21 -7.04
CA ALA A 180 -3.49 25.29 -6.98
C ALA A 180 -3.19 25.91 -8.35
N SER A 181 -3.09 27.25 -8.41
CA SER A 181 -2.92 28.04 -9.64
C SER A 181 -1.70 27.65 -10.49
N ASN A 182 -0.69 27.02 -9.88
CA ASN A 182 0.51 26.52 -10.54
C ASN A 182 0.40 25.11 -11.15
N LYS A 183 -0.76 24.42 -11.06
CA LYS A 183 -1.01 23.04 -11.55
C LYS A 183 0.24 22.13 -11.49
N PRO A 184 0.82 21.89 -10.29
CA PRO A 184 1.99 21.02 -10.18
C PRO A 184 1.66 19.55 -10.52
N ILE A 185 0.38 19.19 -10.62
CA ILE A 185 -0.09 17.82 -10.84
C ILE A 185 -1.14 17.82 -11.95
N SER A 186 -0.94 17.02 -13.00
CA SER A 186 -1.87 16.92 -14.13
C SER A 186 -2.89 15.78 -13.98
N ALA A 187 -2.61 14.80 -13.12
CA ALA A 187 -3.46 13.63 -12.90
C ALA A 187 -3.35 13.08 -11.47
N ALA A 188 -4.42 12.45 -10.97
CA ALA A 188 -4.51 11.98 -9.58
C ALA A 188 -3.50 10.88 -9.21
N ASP A 189 -2.95 10.17 -10.20
CA ASP A 189 -1.92 9.13 -10.02
C ASP A 189 -0.55 9.71 -9.64
N GLN A 190 -0.29 10.99 -9.96
CA GLN A 190 0.93 11.69 -9.56
C GLN A 190 0.91 12.18 -8.11
N LEU A 191 -0.27 12.19 -7.45
CA LEU A 191 -0.44 12.74 -6.11
C LEU A 191 0.49 12.05 -5.08
N PHE A 192 0.56 10.72 -5.10
CA PHE A 192 1.41 9.96 -4.18
C PHE A 192 2.90 10.27 -4.35
N SER A 193 3.34 10.43 -5.60
CA SER A 193 4.72 10.78 -5.90
C SER A 193 5.06 12.21 -5.48
N THR A 194 4.16 13.16 -5.69
CA THR A 194 4.37 14.57 -5.32
C THR A 194 4.38 14.78 -3.81
N VAL A 195 3.51 14.08 -3.09
CA VAL A 195 3.45 14.13 -1.61
C VAL A 195 4.75 13.65 -0.99
N SER A 196 5.42 12.65 -1.58
CA SER A 196 6.69 12.13 -1.09
C SER A 196 7.87 13.12 -1.19
N PHE A 197 7.74 14.23 -1.93
CA PHE A 197 8.75 15.30 -1.99
C PHE A 197 8.52 16.43 -0.99
N VAL A 198 7.33 16.49 -0.39
CA VAL A 198 6.97 17.56 0.56
C VAL A 198 7.31 17.18 2.00
N PHE A 199 7.46 15.89 2.28
CA PHE A 199 7.89 15.34 3.57
C PHE A 199 9.36 14.91 3.54
#